data_AF-A0A9D8II65-F1
#
_entry.id   AF-A0A9D8II65-F1
#
_cell.length_a   1.000
_cell.length_b   1.000
_cell.length_c   1.000
_cell.angle_alpha   90.00
_cell.angle_beta   90.00
_cell.angle_gamma   90.00
#
_symmetry.space_group_name_H-M   'P 1'
#
loop_
_entity.id
_entity.type
_entity.pdbx_description
1 polymer ?
#
loop_
_entity_poly.entity_id
_entity_poly.type
_entity_poly.pdbx_seq_one_letter_code
_entity_poly.pdbx_strand_id
1 'polypeptide(L)'
;MRSFILAIALTVGVMGRHGSADEPAEKRTYWVYEGRWFSKSNDGTWHELNEPTFRKLGKPYLFKEVRRTPDFVELRDDGRKVEVRLMSDGSLVRLIDKPGAEWEALYKGRWKSPSPLE
;
A
#
# COMPACT_ATOMS: atom_id res chain seq x y z
N MET A 1 29.37 -8.58 55.07
CA MET A 1 27.94 -8.27 54.88
C MET A 1 27.87 -6.81 54.46
N ARG A 2 27.39 -6.39 53.29
CA ARG A 2 26.40 -6.94 52.35
C ARG A 2 26.88 -6.69 50.92
N SER A 3 26.81 -7.72 50.09
CA SER A 3 26.94 -7.64 48.63
C SER A 3 25.74 -6.92 48.03
N PHE A 4 25.95 -6.05 47.04
CA PHE A 4 25.00 -5.83 45.95
C PHE A 4 25.77 -5.47 44.68
N ILE A 5 25.81 -6.41 43.74
CA ILE A 5 26.18 -6.20 42.34
C ILE A 5 24.93 -5.65 41.66
N LEU A 6 25.03 -4.50 41.00
CA LEU A 6 24.02 -4.07 40.04
C LEU A 6 24.67 -3.99 38.66
N ALA A 7 24.53 -5.07 37.90
CA ALA A 7 24.76 -5.06 36.46
C ALA A 7 23.53 -4.44 35.79
N ILE A 8 23.65 -3.23 35.26
CA ILE A 8 22.66 -2.69 34.33
C ILE A 8 23.07 -3.21 32.95
N ALA A 9 22.34 -4.23 32.50
CA ALA A 9 22.46 -4.78 31.18
C ALA A 9 22.06 -3.72 30.14
N LEU A 10 22.97 -3.48 29.19
CA LEU A 10 22.67 -2.85 27.90
C LEU A 10 21.65 -3.71 27.16
N THR A 11 20.40 -3.27 27.07
CA THR A 11 19.49 -3.80 26.06
C THR A 11 19.75 -3.10 24.73
N VAL A 12 20.40 -3.88 23.89
CA VAL A 12 20.50 -3.78 22.43
C VAL A 12 19.22 -3.24 21.82
N GLY A 13 19.38 -2.27 20.91
CA GLY A 13 18.28 -1.72 20.11
C GLY A 13 17.56 -2.81 19.31
N VAL A 14 16.23 -2.82 19.39
CA VAL A 14 15.40 -3.56 18.44
C VAL A 14 15.26 -2.70 17.20
N MET A 15 16.16 -2.95 16.24
CA MET A 15 16.01 -2.56 14.85
C MET A 15 14.63 -2.98 14.33
N GLY A 16 13.99 -2.06 13.60
CA GLY A 16 12.68 -2.23 12.98
C GLY A 16 12.56 -3.54 12.20
N ARG A 17 11.44 -4.23 12.39
CA ARG A 17 11.14 -5.45 11.68
C ARG A 17 9.65 -5.57 11.41
N HIS A 18 9.36 -5.82 10.13
CA HIS A 18 8.11 -6.39 9.57
C HIS A 18 6.93 -5.46 9.30
N GLY A 19 7.05 -4.66 8.23
CA GLY A 19 5.94 -4.56 7.29
C GLY A 19 6.03 -5.75 6.33
N SER A 20 5.75 -6.96 6.85
CA SER A 20 5.93 -8.20 6.11
C SER A 20 4.90 -8.31 4.99
N ALA A 21 5.36 -8.80 3.84
CA ALA A 21 4.52 -9.30 2.76
C ALA A 21 3.52 -10.40 3.19
N ASP A 22 3.57 -10.83 4.46
CA ASP A 22 2.71 -11.84 5.09
C ASP A 22 1.38 -11.29 5.65
N GLU A 23 1.09 -9.99 5.50
CA GLU A 23 -0.22 -9.49 5.94
C GLU A 23 -1.34 -10.20 5.14
N PRO A 24 -2.30 -10.88 5.82
CA PRO A 24 -3.38 -11.58 5.16
C PRO A 24 -4.08 -10.66 4.18
N ALA A 25 -4.41 -11.18 3.00
CA ALA A 25 -4.93 -10.34 1.92
C ALA A 25 -6.18 -9.55 2.31
N GLU A 26 -6.95 -10.02 3.28
CA GLU A 26 -8.13 -9.35 3.85
C GLU A 26 -7.82 -8.04 4.57
N LYS A 27 -6.64 -7.90 5.19
CA LYS A 27 -6.27 -6.72 5.98
C LYS A 27 -5.60 -5.61 5.14
N ARG A 28 -5.19 -5.96 3.92
CA ARG A 28 -4.55 -5.05 2.97
C ARG A 28 -5.46 -3.88 2.61
N THR A 29 -5.16 -2.74 3.21
CA THR A 29 -5.90 -1.47 3.06
C THR A 29 -4.98 -0.30 2.70
N TYR A 30 -3.67 -0.52 2.67
CA TYR A 30 -2.68 0.52 2.43
C TYR A 30 -1.45 -0.02 1.67
N TRP A 31 -1.16 0.57 0.52
CA TRP A 31 -0.08 0.16 -0.39
C TRP A 31 0.77 1.35 -0.77
N VAL A 32 2.09 1.25 -0.66
CA VAL A 32 3.00 2.39 -0.84
C VAL A 32 3.99 2.18 -1.99
N TYR A 33 4.33 3.26 -2.68
CA TYR A 33 5.33 3.29 -3.76
C TYR A 33 5.92 4.70 -3.88
N GLU A 34 7.23 4.84 -4.07
CA GLU A 34 7.89 6.13 -4.39
C GLU A 34 7.39 7.39 -3.63
N GLY A 35 7.14 7.28 -2.32
CA GLY A 35 6.63 8.41 -1.51
C GLY A 35 5.14 8.73 -1.69
N ARG A 36 4.41 7.88 -2.42
CA ARG A 36 2.97 7.91 -2.73
C ARG A 36 2.30 6.64 -2.21
N TRP A 37 0.97 6.63 -2.20
CA TRP A 37 0.25 5.46 -1.71
C TRP A 37 -1.16 5.32 -2.26
N PHE A 38 -1.64 4.09 -2.22
CA PHE A 38 -3.04 3.73 -2.34
C PHE A 38 -3.59 3.44 -0.94
N SER A 39 -4.73 4.01 -0.59
CA SER A 39 -5.41 3.74 0.68
C SER A 39 -6.89 3.45 0.45
N LYS A 40 -7.41 2.45 1.16
CA LYS A 40 -8.84 2.14 1.22
C LYS A 40 -9.51 2.95 2.33
N SER A 41 -10.56 3.67 1.98
CA SER A 41 -11.44 4.38 2.90
C SER A 41 -12.47 3.43 3.53
N ASN A 42 -13.13 3.87 4.61
CA ASN A 42 -14.13 3.07 5.33
C ASN A 42 -15.37 2.74 4.49
N ASP A 43 -15.67 3.54 3.46
CA ASP A 43 -16.73 3.31 2.48
C ASP A 43 -16.35 2.26 1.42
N GLY A 44 -15.12 1.73 1.47
CA GLY A 44 -14.59 0.77 0.52
C GLY A 44 -13.92 1.39 -0.72
N THR A 45 -13.96 2.71 -0.87
CA THR A 45 -13.31 3.43 -1.98
C THR A 45 -11.80 3.41 -1.82
N TRP A 46 -11.08 3.19 -2.91
CA TRP A 46 -9.62 3.30 -2.96
C TRP A 46 -9.19 4.65 -3.50
N HIS A 47 -8.16 5.23 -2.89
CA HIS A 47 -7.60 6.51 -3.26
C HIS A 47 -6.12 6.35 -3.58
N GLU A 48 -5.67 6.80 -4.74
CA GLU A 48 -4.25 7.05 -4.99
C GLU A 48 -3.93 8.49 -4.55
N LEU A 49 -3.14 8.61 -3.50
CA LEU A 49 -2.64 9.87 -2.98
C LEU A 49 -1.20 10.05 -3.43
N ASN A 50 -0.98 11.14 -4.12
CA ASN A 50 0.35 11.63 -4.40
C ASN A 50 0.41 13.14 -4.16
N GLU A 51 1.48 13.59 -3.50
CA GLU A 51 1.65 15.00 -3.12
C GLU A 51 1.52 15.96 -4.33
N PRO A 52 2.07 15.66 -5.52
CA PRO A 52 1.89 16.51 -6.70
C PRO A 52 0.44 16.64 -7.19
N THR A 53 -0.31 15.54 -7.30
CA THR A 53 -1.70 15.51 -7.78
C THR A 53 -2.62 16.15 -6.75
N PHE A 54 -2.39 15.90 -5.46
CA PHE A 54 -3.16 16.56 -4.41
C PHE A 54 -2.96 18.08 -4.44
N ARG A 55 -1.72 18.55 -4.57
CA ARG A 55 -1.42 19.99 -4.67
C ARG A 55 -1.91 20.63 -5.97
N LYS A 56 -1.85 19.93 -7.10
CA LYS A 56 -2.20 20.49 -8.42
C LYS A 56 -3.69 20.39 -8.77
N LEU A 57 -4.33 19.28 -8.43
CA LEU A 57 -5.73 19.02 -8.80
C LEU A 57 -6.70 19.15 -7.62
N GLY A 58 -6.19 19.22 -6.38
CA GLY A 58 -6.99 19.31 -5.17
C GLY A 58 -7.77 18.04 -4.83
N LYS A 59 -7.61 16.94 -5.61
CA LYS A 59 -8.39 15.71 -5.46
C LYS A 59 -7.54 14.47 -5.75
N PRO A 60 -7.66 13.40 -4.93
CA PRO A 60 -7.02 12.12 -5.22
C PRO A 60 -7.70 11.41 -6.40
N TYR A 61 -7.00 10.46 -7.03
CA TYR A 61 -7.64 9.56 -7.97
C TYR A 61 -8.44 8.49 -7.22
N LEU A 62 -9.66 8.23 -7.69
CA LEU A 62 -10.60 7.30 -7.05
C LEU A 62 -10.66 6.00 -7.84
N PHE A 63 -10.67 4.89 -7.10
CA PHE A 63 -10.80 3.56 -7.66
C PHE A 63 -11.84 2.75 -6.88
N LYS A 64 -12.50 1.85 -7.59
CA LYS A 64 -13.32 0.78 -7.00
C LYS A 64 -12.51 -0.49 -6.93
N GLU A 65 -12.61 -1.21 -5.81
CA GLU A 65 -12.10 -2.57 -5.74
C GLU A 65 -13.02 -3.50 -6.53
N VAL A 66 -12.47 -4.22 -7.50
CA VAL A 66 -13.25 -5.15 -8.35
C VAL A 66 -12.92 -6.61 -8.06
N ARG A 67 -11.72 -6.90 -7.55
CA ARG A 67 -11.30 -8.25 -7.19
C ARG A 67 -10.24 -8.21 -6.09
N ARG A 68 -10.29 -9.20 -5.21
CA ARG A 68 -9.25 -9.45 -4.20
C ARG A 68 -8.87 -10.92 -4.22
N THR A 69 -7.58 -11.18 -4.17
CA THR A 69 -6.98 -12.51 -4.04
C THR A 69 -5.82 -12.46 -3.03
N PRO A 70 -5.27 -13.61 -2.63
CA PRO A 70 -4.01 -13.65 -1.86
C PRO A 70 -2.86 -12.90 -2.52
N ASP A 71 -2.83 -12.86 -3.85
CA ASP A 71 -1.72 -12.29 -4.61
C ASP A 71 -1.89 -10.80 -4.89
N PHE A 72 -3.12 -10.33 -5.11
CA PHE A 72 -3.37 -8.95 -5.49
C PHE A 72 -4.72 -8.38 -5.05
N VAL A 73 -4.77 -7.05 -5.02
CA VAL A 73 -6.03 -6.28 -5.03
C VAL A 73 -6.14 -5.59 -6.38
N GLU A 74 -7.23 -5.85 -7.10
CA GLU A 74 -7.53 -5.24 -8.40
C GLU A 74 -8.48 -4.06 -8.21
N LEU A 75 -8.06 -2.93 -8.74
CA LEU A 75 -8.69 -1.63 -8.64
C LEU A 75 -9.09 -1.15 -10.03
N ARG A 76 -10.20 -0.45 -10.15
CA ARG A 76 -10.71 0.09 -11.41
C ARG A 76 -11.12 1.54 -11.28
N ASP A 77 -10.69 2.34 -12.24
CA ASP A 77 -11.16 3.71 -12.44
C ASP A 77 -11.88 3.79 -13.80
N ASP A 78 -13.22 3.86 -13.74
CA ASP A 78 -14.10 3.93 -14.91
C ASP A 78 -13.96 5.25 -15.69
N GLY A 79 -13.50 6.33 -15.05
CA GLY A 79 -13.33 7.64 -15.67
C GLY A 79 -12.08 7.68 -16.54
N ARG A 80 -10.98 7.13 -16.05
CA ARG A 80 -9.70 7.02 -16.79
C ARG A 80 -9.58 5.76 -17.63
N LYS A 81 -10.55 4.83 -17.54
CA LYS A 81 -10.52 3.53 -18.24
C LYS A 81 -9.26 2.75 -17.93
N VAL A 82 -8.88 2.70 -16.65
CA VAL A 82 -7.71 1.94 -16.16
C VAL A 82 -8.12 0.90 -15.13
N GLU A 83 -7.40 -0.21 -15.14
CA GLU A 83 -7.36 -1.14 -14.01
C GLU A 83 -5.93 -1.27 -13.48
N VAL A 84 -5.81 -1.44 -12.18
CA VAL A 84 -4.54 -1.56 -11.47
C VAL A 84 -4.57 -2.79 -10.58
N ARG A 85 -3.54 -3.62 -10.61
CA ARG A 85 -3.32 -4.69 -9.63
C ARG A 85 -2.23 -4.26 -8.67
N LEU A 86 -2.56 -4.19 -7.39
CA LEU A 86 -1.59 -3.99 -6.31
C LEU A 86 -1.15 -5.36 -5.80
N MET A 87 0.14 -5.67 -5.91
CA MET A 87 0.76 -6.95 -5.53
C MET A 87 1.69 -6.74 -4.32
N SER A 88 2.34 -7.79 -3.84
CA SER A 88 3.24 -7.71 -2.67
C SER A 88 4.48 -6.83 -2.91
N ASP A 89 5.00 -6.80 -4.13
CA ASP A 89 6.27 -6.18 -4.51
C ASP A 89 6.17 -5.14 -5.64
N GLY A 90 4.97 -4.96 -6.20
CA GLY A 90 4.76 -4.07 -7.33
C GLY A 90 3.29 -3.90 -7.69
N SER A 91 3.06 -3.18 -8.78
CA SER A 91 1.75 -3.03 -9.36
C SER A 91 1.77 -3.21 -10.88
N LEU A 92 0.64 -3.67 -11.41
CA LEU A 92 0.38 -3.73 -12.84
C LEU A 92 -0.74 -2.75 -13.20
N VAL A 93 -0.75 -2.27 -14.44
CA VAL A 93 -1.81 -1.45 -15.01
C VAL A 93 -2.24 -2.01 -16.35
N ARG A 94 -3.50 -1.82 -16.72
CA ARG A 94 -3.98 -1.97 -18.10
C ARG A 94 -5.03 -0.92 -18.44
N LEU A 95 -5.12 -0.59 -19.72
CA LEU A 95 -6.20 0.23 -20.27
C LEU A 95 -7.39 -0.67 -20.66
N ILE A 96 -8.59 -0.37 -20.18
CA ILE A 96 -9.78 -1.21 -20.42
C ILE A 96 -10.66 -0.71 -21.58
N ASP A 97 -10.32 0.42 -22.17
CA ASP A 97 -10.95 0.95 -23.38
C ASP A 97 -10.33 0.40 -24.68
N LYS A 98 -9.17 -0.25 -24.58
CA LYS A 98 -8.48 -0.88 -25.69
C LYS A 98 -8.63 -2.41 -25.64
N PRO A 99 -9.31 -3.03 -26.63
CA PRO A 99 -9.37 -4.48 -26.74
C PRO A 99 -7.97 -5.08 -26.83
N GLY A 100 -7.72 -6.15 -26.06
CA GLY A 100 -6.43 -6.84 -26.05
C GLY A 100 -5.30 -6.08 -25.36
N ALA A 101 -5.60 -5.06 -24.55
CA ALA A 101 -4.59 -4.43 -23.71
C ALA A 101 -4.03 -5.41 -22.69
N GLU A 102 -2.71 -5.56 -22.70
CA GLU A 102 -1.97 -6.40 -21.76
C GLU A 102 -1.74 -5.68 -20.44
N TRP A 103 -1.38 -6.45 -19.42
CA TRP A 103 -0.92 -5.91 -18.14
C TRP A 103 0.53 -5.47 -18.25
N GLU A 104 0.80 -4.23 -17.83
CA GLU A 104 2.14 -3.64 -17.82
C GLU A 104 2.56 -3.28 -16.40
N ALA A 105 3.85 -3.37 -16.10
CA ALA A 105 4.37 -2.93 -14.80
C ALA A 105 4.20 -1.41 -14.65
N LEU A 106 3.62 -0.98 -13.52
CA LEU A 106 3.38 0.44 -13.24
C LEU A 106 4.35 0.97 -12.18
N TYR A 107 4.29 0.46 -10.96
CA TYR A 107 5.12 0.91 -9.84
C TYR A 107 5.76 -0.25 -9.10
N LYS A 108 6.94 -0.02 -8.50
CA LYS A 108 7.47 -0.88 -7.44
C LYS A 108 6.93 -0.40 -6.10
N GLY A 109 6.40 -1.31 -5.29
CA GLY A 109 5.77 -0.93 -4.03
C GLY A 109 5.53 -2.12 -3.12
N ARG A 110 4.80 -1.89 -2.04
CA ARG A 110 4.50 -2.93 -1.05
C ARG A 110 3.31 -2.58 -0.18
N TRP A 111 2.70 -3.62 0.38
CA TRP A 111 1.73 -3.47 1.46
C TRP A 111 2.38 -2.94 2.72
N LYS A 112 1.64 -2.12 3.45
CA LYS A 112 1.98 -1.68 4.80
C LYS A 112 0.70 -1.63 5.63
N SER A 113 0.84 -1.77 6.93
CA SER A 113 -0.24 -1.41 7.84
C SER A 113 -0.39 0.12 7.85
N PRO A 114 -1.62 0.67 7.86
CA PRO A 114 -1.82 2.10 7.98
C PRO A 114 -1.23 2.58 9.31
N SER A 115 -0.27 3.51 9.26
CA SER A 115 0.19 4.17 10.47
C SER A 115 -0.96 5.06 10.98
N PRO A 116 -1.30 5.03 12.28
CA PRO A 116 -1.99 6.16 12.88
C PRO A 116 -1.16 7.41 12.54
N LEU A 117 -1.83 8.45 12.06
CA LEU A 117 -1.21 9.76 11.93
C LEU A 117 -0.71 10.16 13.33
N GLU A 118 0.60 10.32 13.50
CA GLU A 118 1.19 10.96 14.69
C GLU A 118 0.89 12.47 14.69
#